data_AF-A0A8H4PTD9-F1
#
_entry.id   AF-A0A8H4PTD9-F1
#
_cell.length_a   1.000
_cell.length_b   1.000
_cell.length_c   1.000
_cell.angle_alpha   90.00
_cell.angle_beta   90.00
_cell.angle_gamma   90.00
#
_symmetry.space_group_name_H-M   'P 1'
#
loop_
_entity.id
_entity.type
_entity.pdbx_description
1 polymer ?
#
loop_
_entity_poly.entity_id
_entity_poly.type
_entity_poly.pdbx_seq_one_letter_code
_entity_poly.pdbx_strand_id
1 'polypeptide(L)'
;MPWKDHLRRFKDEWDSWTSQPHPAQAPAPAQAYWQQQPRFQWQPRFQPYWQPRFQPDVPVADEWDAKIGNGPDGWGNQELQHYTGAADNSFHTPQGHLVIRAMANRAAPSPETRYTSARLVSRTTLARDRGVLTAVLVAPCADGIWPAFWLLPQEPFSWPVDGEIDIAETWNGDGENKSCLHWGFHHEPHKHRVRGTNIPDMHRRPVRYDFAWDQPGGRPGQGRLLWYIDGRPVMKAEVPEGTRPMRDMTVLLNVAMGGNVCQGKTPADGSYDFVVHTLFMADELENGGWDRFRRDWESDAAPLGNTY
;
A
#
# COMPACT_ATOMS: atom_id res chain seq x y z
N MET A 1 -43.29 -33.17 40.19
CA MET A 1 -42.94 -32.15 39.18
C MET A 1 -41.62 -32.53 38.51
N PRO A 2 -41.63 -33.42 37.49
CA PRO A 2 -40.41 -34.00 36.91
C PRO A 2 -39.82 -33.20 35.72
N TRP A 3 -40.62 -32.34 35.10
CA TRP A 3 -40.23 -31.63 33.86
C TRP A 3 -39.30 -30.43 34.11
N LYS A 4 -39.38 -29.81 35.29
CA LYS A 4 -38.51 -28.69 35.67
C LYS A 4 -37.06 -29.12 35.90
N ASP A 5 -36.86 -30.32 36.44
CA ASP A 5 -35.53 -30.89 36.66
C ASP A 5 -34.87 -31.34 35.35
N HIS A 6 -35.67 -31.81 34.38
CA HIS A 6 -35.21 -32.12 33.04
C HIS A 6 -34.75 -30.87 32.27
N LEU A 7 -35.52 -29.77 32.33
CA LEU A 7 -35.14 -28.51 31.70
C LEU A 7 -33.90 -27.89 32.34
N ARG A 8 -33.74 -28.04 33.67
CA ARG A 8 -32.56 -27.54 34.37
C ARG A 8 -31.31 -28.32 33.99
N ARG A 9 -31.38 -29.66 33.93
CA ARG A 9 -30.27 -30.49 33.45
C ARG A 9 -29.88 -30.19 32.02
N PHE A 10 -30.86 -30.00 31.13
CA PHE A 10 -30.58 -29.65 29.74
C PHE A 10 -29.91 -28.28 29.61
N LYS A 11 -30.32 -27.32 30.43
CA LYS A 11 -29.68 -26.00 30.50
C LYS A 11 -28.27 -26.09 31.08
N ASP A 12 -28.08 -26.83 32.17
CA ASP A 12 -26.78 -27.01 32.81
C ASP A 12 -25.79 -27.74 31.87
N GLU A 13 -26.27 -28.73 31.09
CA GLU A 13 -25.49 -29.42 30.05
C GLU A 13 -25.15 -28.49 28.88
N TRP A 14 -26.11 -27.68 28.40
CA TRP A 14 -25.90 -26.69 27.35
C TRP A 14 -24.89 -25.60 27.76
N ASP A 15 -25.03 -25.08 28.98
CA ASP A 15 -24.13 -24.07 29.55
C ASP A 15 -22.73 -24.68 29.72
N SER A 16 -22.60 -25.96 30.09
CA SER A 16 -21.31 -26.67 30.15
C SER A 16 -20.64 -26.89 28.79
N TRP A 17 -21.44 -27.04 27.72
CA TRP A 17 -20.95 -27.22 26.35
C TRP A 17 -20.46 -25.91 25.74
N THR A 18 -21.11 -24.80 26.10
CA THR A 18 -20.82 -23.45 25.60
C THR A 18 -19.75 -22.70 26.40
N SER A 19 -19.43 -23.17 27.61
CA SER A 19 -18.42 -22.55 28.50
C SER A 19 -17.04 -23.22 28.45
N GLN A 20 -16.84 -24.22 27.58
CA GLN A 20 -15.48 -24.68 27.28
C GLN A 20 -14.80 -23.62 26.40
N PRO A 21 -13.66 -23.04 26.83
CA PRO A 21 -12.87 -22.23 25.92
C PRO A 21 -12.38 -23.17 24.81
N HIS A 22 -13.00 -23.08 23.64
CA HIS A 22 -12.35 -23.54 22.43
C HIS A 22 -10.99 -22.83 22.38
N PRO A 23 -9.86 -23.54 22.29
CA PRO A 23 -8.61 -22.87 21.98
C PRO A 23 -8.90 -22.11 20.68
N ALA A 24 -8.76 -20.78 20.73
CA ALA A 24 -8.75 -19.99 19.52
C ALA A 24 -7.67 -20.62 18.65
N GLN A 25 -8.08 -21.34 17.60
CA GLN A 25 -7.13 -21.78 16.59
C GLN A 25 -6.51 -20.48 16.10
N ALA A 26 -5.21 -20.31 16.37
CA ALA A 26 -4.43 -19.32 15.67
C ALA A 26 -4.76 -19.49 14.19
N PRO A 27 -5.05 -18.40 13.45
CA PRO A 27 -5.29 -18.52 12.03
C PRO A 27 -4.13 -19.32 11.44
N ALA A 28 -4.46 -20.41 10.74
CA ALA A 28 -3.46 -21.16 10.00
C ALA A 28 -2.64 -20.15 9.17
N PRO A 29 -1.31 -20.30 9.06
CA PRO A 29 -0.49 -19.39 8.28
C PRO A 29 -1.17 -19.25 6.92
N ALA A 30 -1.54 -18.02 6.57
CA ALA A 30 -2.29 -17.76 5.35
C ALA A 30 -1.52 -18.42 4.20
N GLN A 31 -2.12 -19.43 3.57
CA GLN A 31 -1.65 -19.82 2.25
C GLN A 31 -1.63 -18.53 1.43
N ALA A 32 -0.48 -18.21 0.85
CA ALA A 32 -0.29 -16.95 0.16
C ALA A 32 -1.42 -16.80 -0.87
N TYR A 33 -2.23 -15.75 -0.73
CA TYR A 33 -3.45 -15.50 -1.52
C TYR A 33 -3.27 -15.76 -3.04
N TRP A 34 -2.07 -15.48 -3.53
CA TRP A 34 -1.56 -15.63 -4.90
C TRP A 34 -1.52 -17.06 -5.42
N GLN A 35 -1.38 -18.04 -4.51
CA GLN A 35 -1.33 -19.47 -4.85
C GLN A 35 -2.68 -20.00 -5.29
N GLN A 36 -3.77 -19.33 -4.92
CA GLN A 36 -5.15 -19.74 -5.21
C GLN A 36 -5.74 -18.99 -6.42
N GLN A 37 -5.01 -18.03 -6.98
CA GLN A 37 -5.48 -17.19 -8.07
C GLN A 37 -5.16 -17.84 -9.43
N PRO A 38 -6.12 -17.86 -10.39
CA PRO A 38 -5.77 -18.11 -11.79
C PRO A 38 -4.76 -17.05 -12.26
N ARG A 39 -4.10 -17.29 -13.41
CA ARG A 39 -3.21 -16.30 -14.07
C ARG A 39 -4.01 -15.11 -14.62
N PHE A 40 -4.73 -14.41 -13.76
CA PHE A 40 -5.41 -13.18 -14.10
C PHE A 40 -4.37 -12.06 -14.06
N GLN A 41 -3.88 -11.69 -15.24
CA GLN A 41 -3.09 -10.49 -15.42
C GLN A 41 -3.98 -9.39 -15.96
N TRP A 42 -4.08 -8.33 -15.18
CA TRP A 42 -4.76 -7.13 -15.60
C TRP A 42 -3.84 -6.40 -16.60
N GLN A 43 -4.20 -6.43 -17.88
CA GLN A 43 -3.40 -5.86 -18.97
C GLN A 43 -3.91 -4.46 -19.36
N PRO A 44 -3.00 -3.50 -19.58
CA PRO A 44 -3.37 -2.16 -20.03
C PRO A 44 -4.03 -2.23 -21.41
N ARG A 45 -5.03 -1.38 -21.64
CA ARG A 45 -5.75 -1.29 -22.93
C ARG A 45 -4.98 -0.61 -24.06
N PHE A 46 -3.83 -0.02 -23.73
CA PHE A 46 -2.89 0.64 -24.63
C PHE A 46 -1.47 0.23 -24.23
N GLN A 47 -0.50 0.58 -25.09
CA GLN A 47 0.91 0.31 -24.79
C GLN A 47 1.40 1.25 -23.68
N PRO A 48 1.78 0.75 -22.50
CA PRO A 48 2.42 1.57 -21.48
C PRO A 48 3.83 1.98 -21.94
N TYR A 49 4.30 3.14 -21.50
CA TYR A 49 5.69 3.54 -21.76
C TYR A 49 6.66 2.93 -20.76
N TRP A 50 6.17 2.39 -19.64
CA TRP A 50 6.95 1.61 -18.69
C TRP A 50 6.06 0.56 -18.01
N GLN A 51 6.57 -0.67 -17.88
CA GLN A 51 5.95 -1.77 -17.15
C GLN A 51 7.05 -2.74 -16.68
N PRO A 52 7.23 -2.97 -15.37
CA PRO A 52 8.23 -3.91 -14.86
C PRO A 52 7.84 -5.36 -15.16
N ARG A 53 8.85 -6.22 -15.31
CA ARG A 53 8.65 -7.65 -15.63
C ARG A 53 8.54 -8.48 -14.36
N PHE A 54 7.32 -8.89 -14.02
CA PHE A 54 7.09 -9.84 -12.93
C PHE A 54 7.21 -11.27 -13.44
N GLN A 55 8.43 -11.79 -13.49
CA GLN A 55 8.72 -13.17 -13.93
C GLN A 55 9.70 -13.83 -12.96
N PRO A 56 9.52 -15.11 -12.57
CA PRO A 56 10.38 -15.78 -11.59
C PRO A 56 11.87 -15.80 -11.92
N ASP A 57 12.22 -15.77 -13.20
CA ASP A 57 13.58 -15.80 -13.73
C ASP A 57 14.20 -14.40 -13.87
N VAL A 58 13.42 -13.34 -13.64
CA VAL A 58 13.89 -11.96 -13.64
C VAL A 58 14.20 -11.53 -12.19
N PRO A 59 15.43 -11.11 -11.87
CA PRO A 59 15.75 -10.54 -10.57
C PRO A 59 14.88 -9.32 -10.25
N VAL A 60 14.35 -9.23 -9.03
CA VAL A 60 13.65 -8.02 -8.55
C VAL A 60 14.56 -6.79 -8.67
N ALA A 61 15.86 -6.98 -8.44
CA ALA A 61 16.86 -5.94 -8.53
C ALA A 61 17.10 -5.38 -9.95
N ASP A 62 16.50 -5.93 -11.01
CA ASP A 62 16.61 -5.36 -12.36
C ASP A 62 15.84 -4.03 -12.46
N GLU A 63 14.66 -3.97 -11.83
CA GLU A 63 13.74 -2.82 -11.90
C GLU A 63 13.71 -1.98 -10.61
N TRP A 64 14.19 -2.56 -9.50
CA TRP A 64 14.03 -2.00 -8.16
C TRP A 64 15.34 -1.95 -7.38
N ASP A 65 15.58 -0.85 -6.68
CA ASP A 65 16.61 -0.77 -5.64
C ASP A 65 15.97 -1.02 -4.27
N ALA A 66 16.59 -1.87 -3.45
CA ALA A 66 16.13 -2.18 -2.11
C ALA A 66 16.77 -1.23 -1.09
N LYS A 67 15.94 -0.56 -0.27
CA LYS A 67 16.41 0.13 0.94
C LYS A 67 16.60 -0.90 2.05
N ILE A 68 17.72 -0.82 2.76
CA ILE A 68 18.17 -1.84 3.72
C ILE A 68 18.22 -1.25 5.13
N GLY A 69 17.85 -2.07 6.11
CA GLY A 69 17.90 -1.70 7.52
C GLY A 69 16.61 -1.09 8.06
N ASN A 70 16.71 -0.55 9.27
CA ASN A 70 15.62 0.11 9.98
C ASN A 70 15.68 1.65 9.86
N GLY A 71 16.65 2.19 9.12
CA GLY A 71 16.83 3.64 8.94
C GLY A 71 17.03 4.41 10.26
N PRO A 72 17.23 5.73 10.19
CA PRO A 72 17.16 6.58 11.39
C PRO A 72 15.75 6.56 11.99
N ASP A 73 15.65 6.36 13.31
CA ASP A 73 14.41 6.40 14.09
C ASP A 73 13.25 5.54 13.53
N GLY A 74 13.55 4.38 12.95
CA GLY A 74 12.54 3.52 12.33
C GLY A 74 11.94 4.19 11.09
N TRP A 75 12.81 4.66 10.19
CA TRP A 75 12.48 5.46 9.00
C TRP A 75 11.67 6.74 9.29
N GLY A 76 11.91 7.36 10.46
CA GLY A 76 11.21 8.56 10.92
C GLY A 76 9.83 8.31 11.52
N ASN A 77 9.35 7.07 11.49
CA ASN A 77 8.01 6.69 11.93
C ASN A 77 8.00 5.66 13.07
N GLN A 78 9.15 5.39 13.70
CA GLN A 78 9.30 4.36 14.75
C GLN A 78 8.90 2.96 14.25
N GLU A 79 9.12 2.68 12.97
CA GLU A 79 8.86 1.39 12.34
C GLU A 79 9.75 0.29 12.93
N LEU A 80 9.23 -0.94 13.05
CA LEU A 80 9.90 -2.05 13.74
C LEU A 80 10.78 -2.91 12.84
N GLN A 81 10.48 -2.94 11.54
CA GLN A 81 11.09 -3.89 10.61
C GLN A 81 12.50 -3.48 10.19
N HIS A 82 13.33 -4.49 9.95
CA HIS A 82 14.55 -4.35 9.19
C HIS A 82 14.24 -4.69 7.73
N TYR A 83 14.33 -3.69 6.83
CA TYR A 83 14.17 -3.96 5.41
C TYR A 83 15.39 -4.72 4.86
N THR A 84 15.15 -5.69 3.99
CA THR A 84 16.20 -6.53 3.39
C THR A 84 16.05 -6.60 1.87
N GLY A 85 17.12 -7.02 1.19
CA GLY A 85 17.09 -7.40 -0.23
C GLY A 85 16.94 -8.91 -0.43
N ALA A 86 16.52 -9.66 0.59
CA ALA A 86 16.42 -11.11 0.53
C ALA A 86 15.20 -11.55 -0.29
N ALA A 87 15.34 -12.69 -0.99
CA ALA A 87 14.26 -13.29 -1.77
C ALA A 87 13.05 -13.70 -0.91
N ASP A 88 13.23 -13.87 0.40
CA ASP A 88 12.13 -14.15 1.33
C ASP A 88 11.22 -12.92 1.55
N ASN A 89 11.75 -11.70 1.36
CA ASN A 89 11.01 -10.45 1.56
C ASN A 89 10.53 -9.82 0.24
N SER A 90 11.18 -10.10 -0.89
CA SER A 90 10.68 -9.66 -2.21
C SER A 90 11.01 -10.64 -3.33
N PHE A 91 10.01 -11.06 -4.10
CA PHE A 91 10.17 -12.06 -5.16
C PHE A 91 9.05 -12.01 -6.20
N HIS A 92 9.33 -12.56 -7.39
CA HIS A 92 8.31 -12.77 -8.43
C HIS A 92 7.72 -14.18 -8.33
N THR A 93 6.40 -14.29 -8.50
CA THR A 93 5.69 -15.58 -8.47
C THR A 93 5.58 -16.22 -9.86
N PRO A 94 5.41 -17.55 -9.96
CA PRO A 94 5.13 -18.24 -11.23
C PRO A 94 3.87 -17.76 -11.97
N GLN A 95 2.97 -17.07 -11.27
CA GLN A 95 1.74 -16.47 -11.82
C GLN A 95 1.99 -15.08 -12.43
N GLY A 96 3.20 -14.54 -12.25
CA GLY A 96 3.61 -13.25 -12.80
C GLY A 96 3.20 -12.05 -11.95
N HIS A 97 3.35 -12.17 -10.62
CA HIS A 97 3.14 -11.08 -9.67
C HIS A 97 4.43 -10.77 -8.90
N LEU A 98 4.62 -9.52 -8.48
CA LEU A 98 5.64 -9.13 -7.50
C LEU A 98 5.05 -9.20 -6.09
N VAL A 99 5.75 -9.89 -5.19
CA VAL A 99 5.39 -10.02 -3.77
C VAL A 99 6.38 -9.26 -2.91
N ILE A 100 5.87 -8.48 -1.96
CA ILE A 100 6.60 -7.89 -0.85
C ILE A 100 6.05 -8.53 0.42
N ARG A 101 6.88 -9.31 1.09
CA ARG A 101 6.51 -10.11 2.25
C ARG A 101 7.12 -9.51 3.51
N ALA A 102 6.26 -9.04 4.40
CA ALA A 102 6.63 -8.77 5.79
C ALA A 102 6.56 -10.07 6.61
N MET A 103 7.57 -10.33 7.43
CA MET A 103 7.67 -11.51 8.29
C MET A 103 7.87 -11.10 9.74
N ALA A 104 7.01 -11.61 10.62
CA ALA A 104 7.11 -11.44 12.05
C ALA A 104 7.46 -12.77 12.72
N ASN A 105 8.54 -12.77 13.51
CA ASN A 105 8.98 -13.89 14.32
C ASN A 105 9.54 -13.35 15.64
N ARG A 106 8.67 -13.09 16.61
CA ARG A 106 9.04 -12.48 17.90
C ARG A 106 10.03 -13.33 18.70
N ALA A 107 10.06 -14.64 18.45
CA ALA A 107 11.01 -15.57 19.07
C ALA A 107 12.42 -15.52 18.45
N ALA A 108 12.61 -14.79 17.34
CA ALA A 108 13.90 -14.68 16.69
C ALA A 108 14.94 -14.03 17.64
N PRO A 109 16.19 -14.55 17.64
CA PRO A 109 17.19 -14.17 18.64
C PRO A 109 17.72 -12.75 18.43
N SER A 110 17.69 -12.22 17.21
CA SER A 110 18.18 -10.88 16.88
C SER A 110 17.01 -9.92 16.60
N PRO A 111 17.05 -8.67 17.10
CA PRO A 111 16.06 -7.65 16.78
C PRO A 111 15.79 -7.47 15.29
N GLU A 112 16.84 -7.54 14.47
CA GLU A 112 16.81 -7.37 13.02
C GLU A 112 16.09 -8.52 12.29
N THR A 113 15.97 -9.67 12.95
CA THR A 113 15.30 -10.87 12.40
C THR A 113 13.91 -11.09 12.98
N ARG A 114 13.51 -10.31 14.00
CA ARG A 114 12.15 -10.39 14.58
C ARG A 114 11.08 -9.85 13.63
N TYR A 115 11.44 -8.84 12.85
CA TYR A 115 10.57 -8.20 11.88
C TYR A 115 11.39 -7.91 10.64
N THR A 116 11.13 -8.61 9.54
CA THR A 116 11.78 -8.36 8.25
C THR A 116 10.75 -7.99 7.19
N SER A 117 11.15 -7.16 6.23
CA SER A 117 10.30 -6.78 5.10
C SER A 117 11.16 -6.32 3.92
N ALA A 118 10.55 -5.82 2.86
CA ALA A 118 11.25 -5.12 1.78
C ALA A 118 10.66 -3.71 1.57
N ARG A 119 11.55 -2.78 1.19
CA ARG A 119 11.21 -1.44 0.70
C ARG A 119 11.90 -1.23 -0.63
N LEU A 120 11.12 -1.30 -1.70
CA LEU A 120 11.58 -1.22 -3.08
C LEU A 120 11.37 0.19 -3.60
N VAL A 121 12.36 0.71 -4.33
CA VAL A 121 12.31 1.99 -5.06
C VAL A 121 12.55 1.72 -6.53
N SER A 122 11.70 2.20 -7.43
CA SER A 122 11.88 1.98 -8.85
C SER A 122 13.12 2.71 -9.38
N ARG A 123 13.84 2.05 -10.29
CA ARG A 123 14.96 2.68 -11.01
C ARG A 123 14.51 3.72 -12.05
N THR A 124 13.28 3.58 -12.51
CA THR A 124 12.62 4.52 -13.43
C THR A 124 11.81 5.53 -12.65
N THR A 125 11.89 6.80 -13.03
CA THR A 125 10.99 7.86 -12.54
C THR A 125 9.72 7.90 -13.38
N LEU A 126 8.71 8.71 -13.00
CA LEU A 126 7.50 8.88 -13.81
C LEU A 126 7.81 9.42 -15.23
N ALA A 127 8.93 10.12 -15.40
CA ALA A 127 9.55 10.49 -16.67
C ALA A 127 8.70 11.32 -17.66
N ARG A 128 7.51 11.75 -17.25
CA ARG A 128 6.60 12.60 -18.04
C ARG A 128 6.04 13.71 -17.17
N ASP A 129 5.87 14.89 -17.75
CA ASP A 129 5.19 16.01 -17.10
C ASP A 129 3.68 15.79 -16.98
N ARG A 130 3.17 14.78 -17.70
CA ARG A 130 1.77 14.41 -17.72
C ARG A 130 1.66 12.91 -17.97
N GLY A 131 0.87 12.20 -17.18
CA GLY A 131 0.72 10.75 -17.30
C GLY A 131 -0.16 10.12 -16.24
N VAL A 132 -0.17 8.79 -16.23
CA VAL A 132 -0.87 7.95 -15.24
C VAL A 132 0.03 6.83 -14.78
N LEU A 133 0.05 6.58 -13.47
CA LEU A 133 0.64 5.42 -12.84
C LEU A 133 -0.49 4.54 -12.33
N THR A 134 -0.53 3.28 -12.76
CA THR A 134 -1.58 2.33 -12.38
C THR A 134 -0.97 1.12 -11.70
N ALA A 135 -1.56 0.70 -10.58
CA ALA A 135 -1.24 -0.55 -9.90
C ALA A 135 -2.51 -1.35 -9.60
N VAL A 136 -2.44 -2.68 -9.64
CA VAL A 136 -3.49 -3.55 -9.11
C VAL A 136 -2.90 -4.39 -8.00
N LEU A 137 -3.46 -4.23 -6.80
CA LEU A 137 -2.84 -4.64 -5.55
C LEU A 137 -3.80 -5.49 -4.72
N VAL A 138 -3.28 -6.40 -3.91
CA VAL A 138 -3.99 -6.89 -2.72
C VAL A 138 -3.11 -6.64 -1.52
N ALA A 139 -3.64 -5.89 -0.57
CA ALA A 139 -2.94 -5.45 0.61
C ALA A 139 -3.18 -6.43 1.78
N PRO A 140 -2.15 -6.77 2.58
CA PRO A 140 -2.35 -7.51 3.81
C PRO A 140 -3.11 -6.63 4.82
N CYS A 141 -4.04 -7.23 5.56
CA CYS A 141 -4.78 -6.56 6.64
C CYS A 141 -4.54 -7.30 7.96
N ALA A 142 -3.82 -6.66 8.88
CA ALA A 142 -3.66 -7.13 10.25
C ALA A 142 -3.21 -5.97 11.16
N ASP A 143 -3.40 -6.14 12.48
CA ASP A 143 -2.87 -5.21 13.48
C ASP A 143 -1.35 -5.03 13.31
N GLY A 144 -0.88 -3.79 13.36
CA GLY A 144 0.54 -3.46 13.24
C GLY A 144 1.15 -3.68 11.86
N ILE A 145 0.37 -3.99 10.82
CA ILE A 145 0.83 -4.08 9.43
C ILE A 145 0.47 -2.80 8.67
N TRP A 146 1.42 -2.25 7.92
CA TRP A 146 1.28 -1.00 7.14
C TRP A 146 1.88 -1.14 5.73
N PRO A 147 1.13 -1.68 4.75
CA PRO A 147 1.52 -1.68 3.35
C PRO A 147 1.36 -0.29 2.71
N ALA A 148 2.29 0.07 1.83
CA ALA A 148 2.28 1.34 1.12
C ALA A 148 2.70 1.20 -0.35
N PHE A 149 1.98 1.92 -1.23
CA PHE A 149 2.32 2.22 -2.61
C PHE A 149 2.24 3.73 -2.82
N TRP A 150 3.41 4.33 -3.08
CA TRP A 150 3.63 5.75 -2.89
C TRP A 150 4.81 6.24 -3.71
N LEU A 151 5.07 7.55 -3.70
CA LEU A 151 6.07 8.21 -4.52
C LEU A 151 6.94 9.14 -3.69
N LEU A 152 8.23 9.13 -3.98
CA LEU A 152 9.21 10.12 -3.53
C LEU A 152 10.07 10.60 -4.69
N PRO A 153 10.58 11.83 -4.65
CA PRO A 153 11.52 12.32 -5.64
C PRO A 153 12.76 11.41 -5.71
N GLN A 154 13.35 11.30 -6.89
CA GLN A 154 14.66 10.65 -7.02
C GLN A 154 15.68 11.31 -6.07
N GLU A 155 16.49 10.49 -5.40
CA GLU A 155 17.55 10.99 -4.51
C GLU A 155 18.62 11.79 -5.26
N PRO A 156 19.25 12.79 -4.61
CA PRO A 156 18.91 13.30 -3.28
C PRO A 156 17.66 14.20 -3.30
N PHE A 157 16.95 14.25 -2.17
CA PHE A 157 15.81 15.14 -1.94
C PHE A 157 15.71 15.51 -0.44
N SER A 158 14.93 16.55 -0.13
CA SER A 158 14.65 17.04 1.21
C SER A 158 13.17 16.87 1.54
N TRP A 159 12.87 16.01 2.51
CA TRP A 159 11.49 15.78 2.95
C TRP A 159 11.05 16.79 4.02
N PRO A 160 9.79 17.27 4.02
CA PRO A 160 8.75 17.04 3.00
C PRO A 160 8.78 18.06 1.86
N VAL A 161 9.73 18.99 1.82
CA VAL A 161 9.76 20.12 0.88
C VAL A 161 9.62 19.69 -0.57
N ASP A 162 10.38 18.67 -0.96
CA ASP A 162 10.42 18.15 -2.32
C ASP A 162 9.19 17.28 -2.68
N GLY A 163 8.30 17.02 -1.73
CA GLY A 163 7.02 16.35 -1.89
C GLY A 163 7.04 14.84 -1.64
N GLU A 164 5.87 14.31 -1.28
CA GLU A 164 5.56 12.87 -1.15
C GLU A 164 4.10 12.65 -1.57
N ILE A 165 3.85 11.56 -2.30
CA ILE A 165 2.51 11.21 -2.79
C ILE A 165 2.20 9.77 -2.40
N ASP A 166 1.21 9.60 -1.54
CA ASP A 166 0.74 8.30 -1.10
C ASP A 166 -0.51 7.93 -1.87
N ILE A 167 -0.41 6.87 -2.67
CA ILE A 167 -1.49 6.43 -3.55
C ILE A 167 -2.37 5.43 -2.81
N ALA A 168 -1.72 4.44 -2.19
CA ALA A 168 -2.38 3.44 -1.38
C ALA A 168 -1.61 3.15 -0.10
N GLU A 169 -2.19 3.53 1.03
CA GLU A 169 -1.75 3.14 2.37
C GLU A 169 -2.91 2.60 3.17
N THR A 170 -2.66 1.58 3.98
CA THR A 170 -3.59 1.15 5.03
C THR A 170 -2.76 0.69 6.21
N TRP A 171 -3.32 0.74 7.41
CA TRP A 171 -2.65 0.21 8.58
C TRP A 171 -3.63 -0.47 9.53
N ASN A 172 -3.10 -1.32 10.39
CA ASN A 172 -3.88 -2.07 11.38
C ASN A 172 -5.02 -2.92 10.80
N GLY A 173 -5.01 -3.19 9.49
CA GLY A 173 -6.07 -3.91 8.80
C GLY A 173 -7.45 -3.28 8.94
N ASP A 174 -7.53 -1.95 9.07
CA ASP A 174 -8.79 -1.23 9.25
C ASP A 174 -9.69 -1.23 8.01
N GLY A 175 -9.18 -1.73 6.88
CA GLY A 175 -9.92 -1.81 5.63
C GLY A 175 -10.14 -0.45 4.98
N GLU A 176 -9.37 0.58 5.35
CA GLU A 176 -9.46 1.90 4.75
C GLU A 176 -8.14 2.29 4.08
N ASN A 177 -8.24 2.65 2.80
CA ASN A 177 -7.14 3.23 2.04
C ASN A 177 -6.98 4.71 2.37
N LYS A 178 -5.75 5.16 2.57
CA LYS A 178 -5.42 6.53 2.90
C LYS A 178 -4.54 7.06 1.77
N SER A 179 -5.12 7.93 0.97
CA SER A 179 -4.37 8.68 -0.03
C SER A 179 -3.89 9.95 0.63
N CYS A 180 -2.62 10.29 0.44
CA CYS A 180 -2.00 11.43 1.09
C CYS A 180 -1.07 12.18 0.14
N LEU A 181 -0.89 13.46 0.44
CA LEU A 181 0.06 14.36 -0.19
C LEU A 181 0.78 15.09 0.93
N HIS A 182 2.12 15.04 0.98
CA HIS A 182 2.95 15.81 1.90
C HIS A 182 3.80 16.84 1.16
N TRP A 183 3.98 18.02 1.75
CA TRP A 183 4.82 19.11 1.21
C TRP A 183 5.27 20.07 2.30
N GLY A 184 6.08 21.08 1.94
CA GLY A 184 6.46 22.17 2.85
C GLY A 184 7.46 21.72 3.92
N PHE A 185 7.37 22.27 5.13
CA PHE A 185 8.35 22.00 6.20
C PHE A 185 7.77 21.17 7.34
N HIS A 186 8.61 20.38 8.00
CA HIS A 186 8.18 19.46 9.05
C HIS A 186 7.52 20.16 10.26
N HIS A 187 7.73 21.46 10.49
CA HIS A 187 7.12 22.20 11.61
C HIS A 187 5.92 23.07 11.23
N GLU A 188 5.47 23.02 9.97
CA GLU A 188 4.39 23.88 9.49
C GLU A 188 3.00 23.23 9.59
N PRO A 189 1.95 24.02 9.87
CA PRO A 189 0.56 23.55 9.77
C PRO A 189 0.19 23.29 8.31
N HIS A 190 -0.77 22.39 8.07
CA HIS A 190 -1.30 22.05 6.73
C HIS A 190 -0.28 21.50 5.72
N LYS A 191 0.86 20.97 6.19
CA LYS A 191 1.92 20.32 5.39
C LYS A 191 1.54 18.96 4.77
N HIS A 192 0.31 18.52 4.97
CA HIS A 192 -0.21 17.31 4.37
C HIS A 192 -1.74 17.35 4.21
N ARG A 193 -2.24 16.56 3.26
CA ARG A 193 -3.68 16.32 3.05
C ARG A 193 -3.92 14.84 2.93
N VAL A 194 -4.85 14.30 3.73
CA VAL A 194 -5.19 12.88 3.74
C VAL A 194 -6.66 12.68 3.36
N ARG A 195 -6.96 11.61 2.64
CA ARG A 195 -8.31 11.13 2.40
C ARG A 195 -8.43 9.63 2.64
N GLY A 196 -9.27 9.26 3.61
CA GLY A 196 -9.71 7.89 3.83
C GLY A 196 -10.76 7.44 2.80
N THR A 197 -10.60 6.24 2.26
CA THR A 197 -11.57 5.55 1.41
C THR A 197 -11.75 4.12 1.89
N ASN A 198 -12.96 3.77 2.33
CA ASN A 198 -13.26 2.45 2.88
C ASN A 198 -13.29 1.37 1.77
N ILE A 199 -12.48 0.32 1.94
CA ILE A 199 -12.37 -0.87 1.08
C ILE A 199 -12.24 -2.11 1.98
N PRO A 200 -13.32 -2.55 2.66
CA PRO A 200 -13.25 -3.61 3.66
C PRO A 200 -12.71 -4.96 3.15
N ASP A 201 -12.78 -5.18 1.83
CA ASP A 201 -12.38 -6.40 1.15
C ASP A 201 -11.03 -6.29 0.42
N MET A 202 -10.22 -5.25 0.67
CA MET A 202 -8.92 -5.03 0.00
C MET A 202 -7.90 -6.18 0.16
N HIS A 203 -8.08 -7.06 1.16
CA HIS A 203 -7.26 -8.25 1.40
C HIS A 203 -7.80 -9.52 0.71
N ARG A 204 -8.99 -9.44 0.09
CA ARG A 204 -9.69 -10.58 -0.51
C ARG A 204 -9.81 -10.47 -2.02
N ARG A 205 -9.57 -9.29 -2.59
CA ARG A 205 -9.66 -9.06 -4.03
C ARG A 205 -8.56 -8.11 -4.51
N PRO A 206 -8.19 -8.19 -5.80
CA PRO A 206 -7.41 -7.16 -6.45
C PRO A 206 -8.18 -5.82 -6.42
N VAL A 207 -7.49 -4.76 -6.02
CA VAL A 207 -7.97 -3.37 -6.03
C VAL A 207 -7.11 -2.58 -7.01
N ARG A 208 -7.75 -1.86 -7.94
CA ARG A 208 -7.05 -1.01 -8.89
C ARG A 208 -6.86 0.38 -8.32
N TYR A 209 -5.63 0.88 -8.38
CA TYR A 209 -5.25 2.24 -8.03
C TYR A 209 -4.70 2.93 -9.28
N ASP A 210 -5.18 4.14 -9.56
CA ASP A 210 -4.58 5.00 -10.59
C ASP A 210 -4.21 6.36 -9.96
N PHE A 211 -3.02 6.85 -10.27
CA PHE A 211 -2.58 8.21 -9.96
C PHE A 211 -2.29 8.94 -11.26
N ALA A 212 -3.06 9.99 -11.55
CA ALA A 212 -2.93 10.79 -12.76
C ALA A 212 -2.41 12.19 -12.43
N TRP A 213 -1.46 12.68 -13.23
CA TRP A 213 -0.92 14.01 -13.09
C TRP A 213 -0.90 14.76 -14.42
N ASP A 214 -1.22 16.05 -14.36
CA ASP A 214 -1.09 17.00 -15.47
C ASP A 214 -0.30 18.21 -14.96
N GLN A 215 1.00 18.22 -15.24
CA GLN A 215 1.95 19.23 -14.76
C GLN A 215 2.73 19.88 -15.92
N PRO A 216 2.08 20.69 -16.77
CA PRO A 216 2.71 21.23 -17.98
C PRO A 216 4.07 21.92 -17.73
N GLY A 217 5.13 21.38 -18.32
CA GLY A 217 6.49 21.90 -18.21
C GLY A 217 7.19 21.59 -16.88
N GLY A 218 6.59 20.77 -16.02
CA GLY A 218 7.17 20.37 -14.73
C GLY A 218 7.40 21.56 -13.80
N ARG A 219 6.57 22.61 -13.90
CA ARG A 219 6.75 23.83 -13.11
C ARG A 219 6.34 23.58 -11.65
N PRO A 220 7.20 23.90 -10.66
CA PRO A 220 6.84 23.82 -9.25
C PRO A 220 5.60 24.67 -8.94
N GLY A 221 4.75 24.19 -8.03
CA GLY A 221 3.53 24.90 -7.62
C GLY A 221 2.43 24.96 -8.68
N GLN A 222 2.60 24.29 -9.83
CA GLN A 222 1.61 24.29 -10.92
C GLN A 222 1.37 22.88 -11.39
N GLY A 223 0.11 22.44 -11.41
CA GLY A 223 -0.27 21.14 -11.93
C GLY A 223 -1.43 20.54 -11.14
N ARG A 224 -2.00 19.48 -11.68
CA ARG A 224 -3.21 18.83 -11.16
C ARG A 224 -2.95 17.36 -10.92
N LEU A 225 -3.35 16.88 -9.76
CA LEU A 225 -3.17 15.51 -9.29
C LEU A 225 -4.54 14.88 -8.98
N LEU A 226 -4.76 13.65 -9.44
CA LEU A 226 -5.99 12.89 -9.20
C LEU A 226 -5.66 11.45 -8.81
N TRP A 227 -6.30 11.00 -7.73
CA TRP A 227 -6.24 9.63 -7.24
C TRP A 227 -7.53 8.91 -7.58
N TYR A 228 -7.40 7.66 -7.99
CA TYR A 228 -8.50 6.79 -8.32
C TYR A 228 -8.39 5.45 -7.60
N ILE A 229 -9.54 4.93 -7.19
CA ILE A 229 -9.68 3.57 -6.64
C ILE A 229 -10.82 2.89 -7.39
N ASP A 230 -10.53 1.74 -8.00
CA ASP A 230 -11.44 0.99 -8.87
C ASP A 230 -12.13 1.88 -9.91
N GLY A 231 -11.37 2.83 -10.47
CA GLY A 231 -11.82 3.79 -11.47
C GLY A 231 -12.67 4.96 -10.94
N ARG A 232 -12.93 5.05 -9.63
CA ARG A 232 -13.64 6.18 -9.02
C ARG A 232 -12.62 7.22 -8.55
N PRO A 233 -12.76 8.52 -8.89
CA PRO A 233 -11.89 9.55 -8.34
C PRO A 233 -12.18 9.68 -6.84
N VAL A 234 -11.13 9.67 -6.00
CA VAL A 234 -11.26 9.66 -4.53
C VAL A 234 -10.63 10.88 -3.85
N MET A 235 -9.63 11.48 -4.48
CA MET A 235 -8.93 12.67 -3.99
C MET A 235 -8.39 13.45 -5.17
N LYS A 236 -8.39 14.78 -5.06
CA LYS A 236 -7.68 15.67 -5.98
C LYS A 236 -6.84 16.70 -5.23
N ALA A 237 -5.78 17.18 -5.86
CA ALA A 237 -4.94 18.25 -5.34
C ALA A 237 -4.25 18.98 -6.47
N GLU A 238 -3.88 20.23 -6.23
CA GLU A 238 -2.89 20.91 -7.06
C GLU A 238 -1.49 20.52 -6.58
N VAL A 239 -0.49 20.57 -7.48
CA VAL A 239 0.91 20.35 -7.11
C VAL A 239 1.35 21.50 -6.19
N PRO A 240 1.78 21.21 -4.95
CA PRO A 240 2.22 22.26 -4.02
C PRO A 240 3.50 22.98 -4.49
N GLU A 241 3.70 24.19 -3.98
CA GLU A 241 4.98 24.89 -4.15
C GLU A 241 6.10 24.12 -3.45
N GLY A 242 7.30 24.13 -4.04
CA GLY A 242 8.47 23.38 -3.55
C GLY A 242 8.52 21.91 -3.98
N THR A 243 7.38 21.28 -4.28
CA THR A 243 7.34 19.89 -4.76
C THR A 243 8.13 19.73 -6.06
N ARG A 244 9.00 18.72 -6.10
CA ARG A 244 9.76 18.34 -7.30
C ARG A 244 8.81 18.02 -8.46
N PRO A 245 9.23 18.22 -9.72
CA PRO A 245 8.42 17.82 -10.86
C PRO A 245 7.99 16.36 -10.77
N MET A 246 6.73 16.04 -11.12
CA MET A 246 6.20 14.67 -11.06
C MET A 246 7.05 13.70 -11.89
N ARG A 247 7.61 14.16 -13.02
CA ARG A 247 8.54 13.37 -13.84
C ARG A 247 9.80 12.87 -13.09
N ASP A 248 10.16 13.49 -11.97
CA ASP A 248 11.33 13.12 -11.15
C ASP A 248 10.96 12.16 -10.02
N MET A 249 9.66 11.87 -9.81
CA MET A 249 9.19 10.98 -8.77
C MET A 249 9.49 9.52 -9.13
N THR A 250 9.99 8.77 -8.15
CA THR A 250 10.17 7.31 -8.19
C THR A 250 9.00 6.62 -7.51
N VAL A 251 8.76 5.37 -7.86
CA VAL A 251 7.73 4.52 -7.27
C VAL A 251 8.30 3.76 -6.09
N LEU A 252 7.58 3.74 -4.98
CA LEU A 252 7.93 2.98 -3.79
C LEU A 252 6.85 1.96 -3.45
N LEU A 253 7.30 0.80 -3.01
CA LEU A 253 6.46 -0.28 -2.51
C LEU A 253 7.11 -0.88 -1.25
N ASN A 254 6.36 -0.96 -0.16
CA ASN A 254 6.84 -1.60 1.08
C ASN A 254 5.69 -2.14 1.94
N VAL A 255 6.07 -2.94 2.93
CA VAL A 255 5.21 -3.27 4.07
C VAL A 255 5.95 -2.93 5.35
N ALA A 256 5.59 -1.82 6.00
CA ALA A 256 6.06 -1.47 7.32
C ALA A 256 5.33 -2.27 8.41
N MET A 257 5.93 -2.36 9.59
CA MET A 257 5.39 -3.02 10.77
C MET A 257 5.50 -2.11 11.99
N GLY A 258 4.41 -1.93 12.73
CA GLY A 258 4.34 -0.98 13.85
C GLY A 258 4.43 0.48 13.39
N GLY A 259 5.16 1.29 14.15
CA GLY A 259 5.27 2.73 13.91
C GLY A 259 4.13 3.56 14.48
N ASN A 260 4.29 4.88 14.39
CA ASN A 260 3.41 5.88 14.99
C ASN A 260 1.94 5.70 14.58
N VAL A 261 1.70 5.45 13.28
CA VAL A 261 0.36 5.27 12.71
C VAL A 261 -0.33 3.99 13.22
N CYS A 262 0.45 2.98 13.62
CA CYS A 262 -0.08 1.75 14.20
C CYS A 262 -0.46 1.88 15.68
N GLN A 263 -0.19 3.03 16.33
CA GLN A 263 -0.61 3.34 17.71
C GLN A 263 -0.20 2.26 18.72
N GLY A 264 1.04 1.78 18.61
CA GLY A 264 1.61 0.76 19.51
C GLY A 264 1.17 -0.68 19.22
N LYS A 265 0.32 -0.91 18.21
CA LYS A 265 0.00 -2.27 17.74
C LYS A 265 1.19 -2.90 17.02
N THR A 266 1.32 -4.21 17.17
CA THR A 266 2.38 -5.02 16.53
C THR A 266 1.79 -6.29 15.92
N PRO A 267 2.31 -6.75 14.78
CA PRO A 267 1.76 -7.92 14.10
C PRO A 267 2.06 -9.20 14.85
N ALA A 268 1.13 -10.16 14.79
CA ALA A 268 1.34 -11.51 15.27
C ALA A 268 2.44 -12.21 14.44
N ASP A 269 2.99 -13.31 14.96
CA ASP A 269 3.98 -14.09 14.20
C ASP A 269 3.36 -14.66 12.93
N GLY A 270 4.09 -14.58 11.82
CA GLY A 270 3.59 -15.01 10.51
C GLY A 270 4.20 -14.25 9.34
N SER A 271 3.55 -14.37 8.18
CA SER A 271 3.92 -13.67 6.95
C SER A 271 2.72 -12.90 6.38
N TYR A 272 2.99 -11.70 5.87
CA TYR A 272 2.01 -10.76 5.38
C TYR A 272 2.42 -10.30 3.98
N ASP A 273 1.70 -10.79 2.96
CA ASP A 273 2.05 -10.56 1.57
C ASP A 273 1.28 -9.37 1.01
N PHE A 274 2.03 -8.35 0.61
CA PHE A 274 1.55 -7.27 -0.26
C PHE A 274 1.98 -7.55 -1.68
N VAL A 275 1.02 -7.61 -2.61
CA VAL A 275 1.34 -8.11 -3.94
C VAL A 275 0.72 -7.29 -5.02
N VAL A 276 1.54 -7.17 -6.05
CA VAL A 276 1.35 -6.36 -7.21
C VAL A 276 1.07 -7.29 -8.38
N HIS A 277 -0.20 -7.34 -8.79
CA HIS A 277 -0.61 -8.09 -9.97
C HIS A 277 -0.13 -7.42 -11.26
N THR A 278 -0.24 -6.10 -11.30
CA THR A 278 0.23 -5.27 -12.42
C THR A 278 0.63 -3.91 -11.90
N LEU A 279 1.61 -3.31 -12.57
CA LEU A 279 2.06 -1.95 -12.35
C LEU A 279 2.49 -1.42 -13.71
N PHE A 280 2.08 -0.23 -14.10
CA PHE A 280 2.56 0.38 -15.35
C PHE A 280 2.37 1.89 -15.33
N MET A 281 3.12 2.57 -16.20
CA MET A 281 2.94 3.99 -16.48
C MET A 281 2.50 4.19 -17.93
N ALA A 282 1.57 5.12 -18.13
CA ALA A 282 0.97 5.38 -19.44
C ALA A 282 0.70 6.88 -19.67
N ASP A 283 0.54 7.25 -20.94
CA ASP A 283 0.35 8.65 -21.33
C ASP A 283 -1.05 9.20 -21.00
N GLU A 284 -2.04 8.33 -20.73
CA GLU A 284 -3.40 8.75 -20.40
C GLU A 284 -4.19 7.71 -19.60
N LEU A 285 -5.32 8.14 -19.00
CA LEU A 285 -6.24 7.27 -18.29
C LEU A 285 -6.96 6.33 -19.27
N GLU A 286 -7.17 5.10 -18.84
CA GLU A 286 -8.14 4.25 -19.53
C GLU A 286 -9.57 4.81 -19.43
N ASN A 287 -10.40 4.44 -20.39
CA ASN A 287 -11.83 4.82 -20.45
C ASN A 287 -12.04 6.34 -20.50
N GLY A 288 -11.39 7.01 -21.45
CA GLY A 288 -11.66 8.41 -21.79
C GLY A 288 -10.49 9.37 -21.62
N GLY A 289 -9.28 8.88 -21.30
CA GLY A 289 -8.04 9.65 -21.40
C GLY A 289 -8.07 10.98 -20.65
N TRP A 290 -7.49 12.01 -21.28
CA TRP A 290 -7.46 13.36 -20.74
C TRP A 290 -8.83 14.04 -20.65
N ASP A 291 -9.81 13.61 -21.44
CA ASP A 291 -11.17 14.13 -21.31
C ASP A 291 -11.83 13.66 -20.02
N ARG A 292 -11.58 12.41 -19.62
CA ARG A 292 -12.00 11.89 -18.32
C ARG A 292 -11.31 12.65 -17.19
N PHE A 293 -9.99 12.81 -17.27
CA PHE A 293 -9.23 13.58 -16.27
C PHE A 293 -9.82 14.99 -16.07
N ARG A 294 -10.08 15.72 -17.16
CA ARG A 294 -10.66 17.07 -17.09
C ARG A 294 -12.05 17.07 -16.44
N ARG A 295 -12.94 16.16 -16.85
CA ARG A 295 -14.28 16.04 -16.26
C ARG A 295 -14.21 15.72 -14.76
N ASP A 296 -13.39 14.75 -14.37
CA ASP A 296 -13.26 14.33 -12.96
C ASP A 296 -12.66 15.46 -12.12
N TRP A 297 -11.69 16.21 -12.66
CA TRP A 297 -11.10 17.39 -12.01
C TRP A 297 -12.13 18.49 -11.74
N GLU A 298 -12.97 18.80 -12.73
CA GLU A 298 -14.01 19.83 -12.64
C GLU A 298 -15.21 19.38 -11.80
N SER A 299 -15.37 18.07 -11.59
CA SER A 299 -16.45 17.51 -10.77
C SER A 299 -16.19 17.61 -9.27
N ASP A 300 -17.28 17.56 -8.49
CA ASP A 300 -17.23 17.39 -7.04
C ASP A 300 -17.06 15.92 -6.60
N ALA A 301 -16.86 14.99 -7.55
CA ALA A 301 -16.74 13.56 -7.25
C ALA A 301 -15.46 13.22 -6.48
N ALA A 302 -14.37 13.97 -6.71
CA ALA A 302 -13.16 13.92 -5.90
C ALA A 302 -13.05 15.17 -5.01
N PRO A 303 -13.14 15.02 -3.68
CA PRO A 303 -12.88 16.13 -2.77
C PRO A 303 -11.38 16.45 -2.70
N LEU A 304 -11.06 17.64 -2.19
CA LEU A 304 -9.73 17.88 -1.62
C LEU A 304 -9.57 17.00 -0.36
N GLY A 305 -8.38 16.41 -0.16
CA GLY A 305 -8.07 15.74 1.11
C GLY A 305 -8.17 16.72 2.29
N ASN A 306 -8.38 16.18 3.49
CA ASN A 306 -8.46 16.99 4.71
C ASN A 306 -7.04 17.32 5.19
N THR A 307 -6.81 18.54 5.66
CA THR A 307 -5.60 18.85 6.42
C THR A 307 -5.77 18.35 7.85
N TYR A 308 -4.82 17.57 8.34
CA TYR A 308 -4.77 17.13 9.74
C TYR A 308 -3.63 17.84 10.49
#